data_AF-A0A196SFA2-F1
#
_entry.id   AF-A0A196SFA2-F1
#
_cell.length_a   1.000
_cell.length_b   1.000
_cell.length_c   1.000
_cell.angle_alpha   90.00
_cell.angle_beta   90.00
_cell.angle_gamma   90.00
#
_symmetry.space_group_name_H-M   'P 1'
#
loop_
_entity.id
_entity.type
_entity.pdbx_description
1 polymer ?
#
loop_
_entity_poly.entity_id
_entity_poly.type
_entity_poly.pdbx_seq_one_letter_code
_entity_poly.pdbx_strand_id
1 'polypeptide(L)'
;MQKKIIGIDCDEVLCLLMKDFIPYMSKKLNLGMKYEDMKEYDLNKYFHLDKKPLEMVPGAREALLALSTKYRLVLITGRVEAIWKESTEYWINHNFQGVPIEKLIYANDRYCDNTISKDRPVKSILCEEEHISIFIDDRERYVYEVALPSSHHI
;
A
#
# COMPACT_ATOMS: atom_id res chain seq x y z
N MET A 1 20.81 -19.96 6.42
CA MET A 1 19.93 -19.62 5.28
C MET A 1 19.46 -18.19 5.44
N GLN A 2 19.49 -17.37 4.38
CA GLN A 2 18.97 -16.01 4.42
C GLN A 2 17.43 -16.06 4.57
N LYS A 3 16.87 -15.21 5.44
CA LYS A 3 15.41 -15.10 5.60
C LYS A 3 14.79 -14.67 4.26
N LYS A 4 13.69 -15.33 3.88
CA LYS A 4 12.86 -14.90 2.73
C LYS A 4 12.26 -13.52 3.01
N ILE A 5 11.91 -12.80 1.94
CA ILE A 5 11.35 -11.45 2.02
C ILE A 5 9.84 -11.51 1.76
N ILE A 6 9.06 -10.80 2.59
CA ILE A 6 7.63 -10.55 2.36
C ILE A 6 7.47 -9.08 1.97
N GLY A 7 6.82 -8.84 0.82
CA GLY A 7 6.33 -7.53 0.39
C GLY A 7 4.89 -7.33 0.85
N ILE A 8 4.57 -6.17 1.42
CA ILE A 8 3.27 -5.92 2.06
C ILE A 8 2.74 -4.56 1.60
N ASP A 9 1.52 -4.50 1.05
CA ASP A 9 0.84 -3.23 0.78
C ASP A 9 0.45 -2.50 2.07
N CYS A 10 0.21 -1.19 1.98
CA CYS A 10 -0.14 -0.37 3.12
C CYS A 10 -1.66 -0.16 3.24
N ASP A 11 -2.32 0.22 2.16
CA ASP A 11 -3.70 0.67 2.19
C ASP A 11 -4.63 -0.54 2.17
N GLU A 12 -5.63 -0.57 3.05
CA GLU A 12 -6.52 -1.71 3.32
C GLU A 12 -5.85 -3.02 3.79
N VAL A 13 -4.51 -3.07 3.87
CA VAL A 13 -3.73 -4.18 4.46
C VAL A 13 -3.18 -3.82 5.85
N LEU A 14 -2.57 -2.65 5.99
CA LEU A 14 -2.01 -2.16 7.26
C LEU A 14 -2.85 -1.04 7.86
N CYS A 15 -3.48 -0.21 7.03
CA CYS A 15 -4.36 0.89 7.44
C CYS A 15 -5.72 0.83 6.75
N LEU A 16 -6.77 1.24 7.45
CA LEU A 16 -8.15 1.26 6.94
C LEU A 16 -8.43 2.59 6.23
N LEU A 17 -7.74 2.85 5.12
CA LEU A 17 -7.78 4.13 4.41
C LEU A 17 -9.22 4.58 4.12
N MET A 18 -10.02 3.76 3.47
CA MET A 18 -11.39 4.12 3.08
C MET A 18 -12.31 4.35 4.26
N LYS A 19 -12.18 3.52 5.32
CA LYS A 19 -12.99 3.66 6.54
C LYS A 19 -12.81 5.05 7.16
N ASP A 20 -11.59 5.56 7.20
CA ASP A 20 -11.29 6.86 7.76
C ASP A 20 -11.55 8.02 6.82
N PHE A 21 -11.24 7.79 5.55
CA PHE A 21 -11.19 8.83 4.55
C PHE A 21 -12.59 9.27 4.12
N ILE A 22 -13.50 8.31 3.90
CA ILE A 22 -14.84 8.58 3.38
C ILE A 22 -15.68 9.43 4.34
N PRO A 23 -15.80 9.10 5.64
CA PRO A 23 -16.56 9.92 6.58
C PRO A 23 -15.94 11.30 6.79
N TYR A 24 -14.60 11.39 6.81
CA TYR A 24 -13.91 12.67 6.97
C TYR A 24 -14.22 13.62 5.80
N MET A 25 -14.07 13.14 4.56
CA MET A 25 -14.28 13.99 3.40
C MET A 25 -15.76 14.25 3.10
N SER A 26 -16.63 13.26 3.34
CA SER A 26 -18.08 13.43 3.29
C SER A 26 -18.56 14.55 4.23
N LYS A 27 -17.98 14.62 5.45
CA LYS A 27 -18.23 15.72 6.40
C LYS A 27 -17.63 17.04 5.94
N LYS A 28 -16.38 17.05 5.47
CA LYS A 28 -15.66 18.27 5.05
C LYS A 28 -16.34 18.96 3.87
N LEU A 29 -16.84 18.17 2.91
CA LEU A 29 -17.46 18.68 1.68
C LEU A 29 -19.00 18.67 1.71
N ASN A 30 -19.60 18.26 2.84
CA ASN A 30 -21.05 18.14 3.03
C ASN A 30 -21.74 17.28 1.94
N LEU A 31 -21.13 16.15 1.58
CA LEU A 31 -21.55 15.30 0.46
C LEU A 31 -22.48 14.15 0.87
N GLY A 32 -22.53 13.77 2.15
CA GLY A 32 -23.36 12.65 2.63
C GLY A 32 -22.98 11.27 2.08
N MET A 33 -21.81 11.15 1.45
CA MET A 33 -21.28 9.93 0.83
C MET A 33 -20.92 8.86 1.89
N LYS A 34 -21.17 7.58 1.55
CA LYS A 34 -20.83 6.40 2.34
C LYS A 34 -19.81 5.52 1.61
N TYR A 35 -19.29 4.51 2.31
CA TYR A 35 -18.30 3.59 1.75
C TYR A 35 -18.80 2.88 0.49
N GLU A 36 -20.08 2.50 0.49
CA GLU A 36 -20.73 1.76 -0.60
C GLU A 36 -20.88 2.59 -1.88
N ASP A 37 -20.76 3.92 -1.79
CA ASP A 37 -20.86 4.83 -2.94
C ASP A 37 -19.54 4.93 -3.72
N MET A 38 -18.41 4.48 -3.14
CA MET A 38 -17.10 4.52 -3.78
C MET A 38 -16.83 3.26 -4.59
N LYS A 39 -17.02 3.38 -5.91
CA LYS A 39 -16.70 2.31 -6.87
C LYS A 39 -15.21 2.18 -7.20
N GLU A 40 -14.42 3.23 -6.92
CA GLU A 40 -13.00 3.33 -7.26
C GLU A 40 -12.23 4.13 -6.19
N TYR A 41 -10.97 3.76 -5.94
CA TYR A 41 -10.10 4.33 -4.90
C TYR A 41 -9.44 5.68 -5.27
N ASP A 42 -9.91 6.39 -6.31
CA ASP A 42 -9.30 7.66 -6.74
C ASP A 42 -9.75 8.82 -5.84
N LEU A 43 -9.11 8.94 -4.68
CA LEU A 43 -9.45 9.95 -3.68
C LEU A 43 -9.18 11.39 -4.13
N ASN A 44 -8.23 11.59 -5.04
CA ASN A 44 -7.90 12.91 -5.59
C ASN A 44 -9.01 13.44 -6.49
N LYS A 45 -9.65 12.56 -7.26
CA LYS A 45 -10.81 12.89 -8.10
C LYS A 45 -11.97 13.49 -7.31
N TYR A 46 -12.15 13.06 -6.06
CA TYR A 46 -13.37 13.36 -5.31
C TYR A 46 -13.19 14.41 -4.21
N PHE A 47 -11.98 14.61 -3.65
CA PHE A 47 -11.92 15.14 -2.29
C PHE A 47 -10.93 16.26 -1.97
N HIS A 48 -9.85 16.53 -2.73
CA HIS A 48 -8.92 17.65 -2.43
C HIS A 48 -8.40 17.66 -0.95
N LEU A 49 -7.41 16.81 -0.71
CA LEU A 49 -7.03 16.19 0.58
C LEU A 49 -6.48 17.14 1.67
N ASP A 50 -6.92 16.92 2.91
CA ASP A 50 -6.22 17.33 4.16
C ASP A 50 -5.92 16.08 5.02
N LYS A 51 -4.81 16.09 5.77
CA LYS A 51 -4.18 14.93 6.43
C LYS A 51 -4.89 14.54 7.75
N LYS A 52 -5.58 13.38 7.81
CA LYS A 52 -6.06 12.73 9.05
C LYS A 52 -5.22 11.47 9.34
N PRO A 53 -4.91 11.15 10.62
CA PRO A 53 -4.33 9.86 10.96
C PRO A 53 -5.30 8.71 10.63
N LEU A 54 -4.76 7.65 10.03
CA LEU A 54 -5.51 6.44 9.65
C LEU A 54 -5.52 5.44 10.81
N GLU A 55 -6.59 4.68 10.95
CA GLU A 55 -6.68 3.55 11.85
C GLU A 55 -5.90 2.36 11.30
N MET A 56 -5.24 1.61 12.19
CA MET A 56 -4.58 0.36 11.83
C MET A 56 -5.60 -0.76 11.61
N VAL A 57 -5.28 -1.68 10.70
CA VAL A 57 -5.97 -2.97 10.63
C VAL A 57 -5.75 -3.75 11.94
N PRO A 58 -6.82 -4.25 12.61
CA PRO A 58 -6.68 -5.00 13.86
C PRO A 58 -5.74 -6.20 13.72
N GLY A 59 -4.78 -6.33 14.64
CA GLY A 59 -3.80 -7.43 14.64
C GLY A 59 -2.61 -7.25 13.69
N ALA A 60 -2.58 -6.20 12.88
CA ALA A 60 -1.52 -6.00 11.89
C ALA A 60 -0.13 -5.91 12.54
N ARG A 61 0.01 -5.17 13.64
CA ARG A 61 1.30 -5.01 14.32
C ARG A 61 1.80 -6.32 14.90
N GLU A 62 0.93 -7.08 15.56
CA GLU A 62 1.23 -8.39 16.14
C GLU A 62 1.64 -9.38 15.05
N ALA A 63 0.91 -9.37 13.92
CA ALA A 63 1.23 -10.19 12.76
C ALA A 63 2.59 -9.85 12.17
N LEU A 64 2.91 -8.56 11.98
CA LEU A 64 4.22 -8.14 11.46
C LEU A 64 5.36 -8.51 12.43
N LEU A 65 5.17 -8.33 13.74
CA LEU A 65 6.14 -8.79 14.75
C LEU A 65 6.36 -10.30 14.63
N ALA A 66 5.30 -11.09 14.57
CA ALA A 66 5.40 -12.54 14.43
C ALA A 66 6.10 -12.95 13.12
N LEU A 67 5.75 -12.33 11.99
CA LEU A 67 6.37 -12.58 10.68
C LEU A 67 7.84 -12.22 10.68
N SER A 68 8.23 -11.10 11.32
CA SER A 68 9.62 -10.63 11.36
C SER A 68 10.60 -11.64 12.01
N THR A 69 10.08 -12.53 12.86
CA THR A 69 10.90 -13.61 13.45
C THR A 69 11.46 -14.57 12.39
N LYS A 70 10.75 -14.74 11.27
CA LYS A 70 11.07 -15.71 10.19
C LYS A 70 11.40 -15.04 8.85
N TYR A 71 10.90 -13.84 8.62
CA TYR A 71 10.97 -13.14 7.34
C TYR A 71 11.55 -11.75 7.49
N ARG A 72 12.06 -11.23 6.37
CA ARG A 72 12.40 -9.82 6.18
C ARG A 72 11.16 -9.10 5.67
N LEU A 73 10.89 -7.90 6.17
CA LEU A 73 9.66 -7.17 5.85
C LEU A 73 9.96 -5.94 5.00
N VAL A 74 9.32 -5.86 3.84
CA VAL A 74 9.36 -4.71 2.93
C VAL A 74 7.93 -4.22 2.73
N LEU A 75 7.71 -2.93 2.92
CA LEU A 75 6.43 -2.29 2.62
C LEU A 75 6.44 -1.72 1.20
N ILE A 76 5.37 -1.91 0.45
CA ILE A 76 5.22 -1.41 -0.93
C ILE A 76 3.87 -0.74 -1.07
N THR A 77 3.83 0.58 -1.19
CA THR A 77 2.58 1.34 -1.31
C THR A 77 2.40 1.91 -2.72
N GLY A 78 1.14 1.99 -3.18
CA GLY A 78 0.76 2.74 -4.37
C GLY A 78 0.62 4.25 -4.15
N ARG A 79 1.00 4.80 -2.99
CA ARG A 79 0.99 6.24 -2.76
C ARG A 79 2.06 6.94 -3.59
N VAL A 80 1.80 8.20 -3.95
CA VAL A 80 2.77 9.10 -4.61
C VAL A 80 3.70 9.69 -3.56
N GLU A 81 4.99 9.39 -3.65
CA GLU A 81 6.03 9.77 -2.70
C GLU A 81 6.07 11.28 -2.49
N ALA A 82 6.08 12.06 -3.58
CA ALA A 82 6.14 13.52 -3.53
C ALA A 82 4.99 14.16 -2.72
N ILE A 83 3.86 13.48 -2.59
CA ILE A 83 2.68 13.97 -1.88
C ILE A 83 2.60 13.39 -0.46
N TRP A 84 2.93 12.11 -0.30
CA TRP A 84 2.54 11.32 0.87
C TRP A 84 3.68 10.87 1.75
N LYS A 85 4.94 11.10 1.37
CA LYS A 85 6.10 10.51 2.04
C LYS A 85 6.11 10.75 3.55
N GLU A 86 6.15 12.03 3.94
CA GLU A 86 6.27 12.41 5.35
C GLU A 86 5.13 11.85 6.21
N SER A 87 3.89 11.93 5.72
CA SER A 87 2.73 11.43 6.45
C SER A 87 2.71 9.90 6.54
N THR A 88 3.15 9.21 5.49
CA THR A 88 3.17 7.74 5.44
C THR A 88 4.26 7.21 6.36
N GLU A 89 5.47 7.77 6.29
CA GLU A 89 6.58 7.39 7.16
C GLU A 89 6.27 7.72 8.63
N TYR A 90 5.71 8.89 8.93
CA TYR A 90 5.27 9.22 10.28
C TYR A 90 4.27 8.18 10.80
N TRP A 91 3.24 7.87 10.01
CA TRP A 91 2.21 6.92 10.40
C TRP A 91 2.78 5.51 10.64
N ILE A 92 3.68 5.03 9.76
CA ILE A 92 4.35 3.73 9.91
C ILE A 92 5.20 3.71 11.18
N ASN A 93 6.04 4.73 11.39
CA ASN A 93 6.95 4.79 12.53
C ASN A 93 6.20 4.89 13.87
N HIS A 94 5.08 5.61 13.88
CA HIS A 94 4.25 5.75 15.07
C HIS A 94 3.52 4.45 15.42
N ASN A 95 2.89 3.81 14.44
CA ASN A 95 2.01 2.66 14.66
C ASN A 95 2.75 1.31 14.72
N PHE A 96 3.84 1.16 13.97
CA PHE A 96 4.63 -0.06 13.91
C PHE A 96 5.96 0.05 14.66
N GLN A 97 6.01 0.89 15.70
CA GLN A 97 7.19 1.01 16.54
C GLN A 97 7.64 -0.37 17.08
N GLY A 98 8.91 -0.70 16.84
CA GLY A 98 9.53 -1.97 17.22
C GLY A 98 9.39 -3.10 16.20
N VAL A 99 8.63 -2.91 15.13
CA VAL A 99 8.61 -3.85 13.99
C VAL A 99 9.83 -3.58 13.10
N PRO A 100 10.68 -4.58 12.79
CA PRO A 100 11.86 -4.39 11.95
C PRO A 100 11.48 -4.38 10.46
N ILE A 101 10.90 -3.27 10.02
CA ILE A 101 10.64 -2.98 8.61
C ILE A 101 11.95 -2.55 7.96
N GLU A 102 12.38 -3.23 6.90
CA GLU A 102 13.66 -2.95 6.24
C GLU A 102 13.59 -1.79 5.27
N LYS A 103 12.45 -1.65 4.58
CA LYS A 103 12.28 -0.67 3.51
C LYS A 103 10.80 -0.35 3.28
N LEU A 104 10.54 0.88 2.88
CA LEU A 104 9.28 1.34 2.32
C LEU A 104 9.51 1.77 0.86
N ILE A 105 8.69 1.27 -0.06
CA ILE A 105 8.79 1.53 -1.49
C ILE A 105 7.49 2.19 -1.97
N TYR A 106 7.61 3.33 -2.65
CA TYR A 106 6.50 3.99 -3.34
C TYR A 106 6.47 3.51 -4.80
N ALA A 107 5.50 2.67 -5.11
CA ALA A 107 5.44 1.95 -6.39
C ALA A 107 5.14 2.89 -7.57
N ASN A 108 4.28 3.89 -7.35
CA ASN A 108 3.89 4.81 -8.42
C ASN A 108 5.07 5.64 -8.92
N ASP A 109 5.98 6.09 -8.06
CA ASP A 109 7.07 6.98 -8.48
C ASP A 109 8.20 6.25 -9.22
N ARG A 110 8.35 4.93 -9.03
CA ARG A 110 9.38 4.16 -9.76
C ARG A 110 9.03 3.88 -11.23
N TYR A 111 7.74 3.78 -11.59
CA TYR A 111 7.35 3.33 -12.93
C TYR A 111 6.16 4.08 -13.56
N CYS A 112 5.55 5.04 -12.86
CA CYS A 112 4.61 5.99 -13.45
C CYS A 112 5.32 7.32 -13.70
N ASP A 113 6.27 7.36 -14.63
CA ASP A 113 6.44 8.59 -15.39
C ASP A 113 5.21 8.72 -16.31
N ASN A 114 4.78 9.93 -16.65
CA ASN A 114 3.58 10.16 -17.47
C ASN A 114 3.72 9.63 -18.93
N THR A 115 4.73 8.80 -19.23
CA THR A 115 4.96 8.19 -20.54
C THR A 115 4.67 6.69 -20.56
N ILE A 116 4.55 6.05 -19.39
CA ILE A 116 4.37 4.59 -19.26
C ILE A 116 2.93 4.24 -18.89
N SER A 117 2.32 3.35 -19.67
CA SER A 117 0.90 2.98 -19.61
C SER A 117 0.43 2.58 -18.20
N LYS A 118 -0.82 2.95 -17.85
CA LYS A 118 -1.56 2.49 -16.65
C LYS A 118 -1.66 0.96 -16.50
N ASP A 119 -1.27 0.21 -17.52
CA ASP A 119 -1.35 -1.25 -17.62
C ASP A 119 -0.01 -1.96 -17.35
N ARG A 120 1.07 -1.23 -17.07
CA ARG A 120 2.36 -1.87 -16.73
C ARG A 120 2.24 -2.59 -15.38
N PRO A 121 2.75 -3.83 -15.25
CA PRO A 121 2.72 -4.54 -13.98
C PRO A 121 3.81 -4.00 -13.04
N VAL A 122 3.45 -3.04 -12.20
CA VAL A 122 4.38 -2.30 -11.33
C VAL A 122 4.81 -3.12 -10.11
N LYS A 123 3.89 -3.85 -9.49
CA LYS A 123 4.15 -4.57 -8.23
C LYS A 123 4.89 -5.89 -8.48
N SER A 124 4.69 -6.56 -9.62
CA SER A 124 5.46 -7.77 -9.98
C SER A 124 6.92 -7.48 -10.26
N ILE A 125 7.21 -6.42 -11.04
CA ILE A 125 8.59 -5.98 -11.30
C ILE A 125 9.29 -5.64 -9.97
N LEU A 126 8.62 -4.90 -9.08
CA LEU A 126 9.15 -4.61 -7.75
C LEU A 126 9.41 -5.87 -6.92
N CYS A 127 8.50 -6.86 -6.99
CA CYS A 127 8.68 -8.11 -6.30
C CYS A 127 9.89 -8.90 -6.82
N GLU A 128 10.14 -8.90 -8.13
CA GLU A 128 11.31 -9.52 -8.74
C GLU A 128 12.61 -8.82 -8.34
N GLU A 129 12.67 -7.49 -8.47
CA GLU A 129 13.85 -6.67 -8.15
C GLU A 129 14.25 -6.76 -6.67
N GLU A 130 13.27 -6.78 -5.77
CA GLU A 130 13.51 -6.83 -4.33
C GLU A 130 13.55 -8.27 -3.80
N HIS A 131 13.50 -9.28 -4.68
CA HIS A 131 13.52 -10.71 -4.35
C HIS A 131 12.43 -11.13 -3.34
N ILE A 132 11.24 -10.54 -3.47
CA ILE A 132 10.08 -10.83 -2.63
C ILE A 132 9.57 -12.24 -2.93
N SER A 133 9.43 -13.04 -1.88
CA SER A 133 8.98 -14.43 -1.96
C SER A 133 7.47 -14.59 -1.75
N ILE A 134 6.86 -13.65 -1.02
CA ILE A 134 5.43 -13.62 -0.71
C ILE A 134 4.99 -12.16 -0.78
N PHE A 135 3.91 -11.89 -1.51
CA PHE A 135 3.31 -10.57 -1.59
C PHE A 135 1.90 -10.57 -0.98
N ILE A 136 1.59 -9.55 -0.18
CA ILE A 136 0.29 -9.37 0.47
C ILE A 136 -0.27 -8.03 0.02
N ASP A 137 -1.42 -8.05 -0.66
CA ASP A 137 -2.10 -6.88 -1.22
C ASP A 137 -3.61 -7.17 -1.20
N ASP A 138 -4.43 -6.15 -0.93
CA ASP A 138 -5.89 -6.28 -0.91
C ASP A 138 -6.48 -6.35 -2.31
N ARG A 139 -5.76 -5.82 -3.31
CA ARG A 139 -6.26 -5.73 -4.68
C ARG A 139 -5.90 -6.97 -5.48
N GLU A 140 -6.95 -7.71 -5.87
CA GLU A 140 -6.83 -8.91 -6.70
C GLU A 140 -5.94 -8.70 -7.94
N ARG A 141 -6.05 -7.54 -8.62
CA ARG A 141 -5.20 -7.21 -9.78
C ARG A 141 -3.72 -7.40 -9.46
N TYR A 142 -3.22 -6.84 -8.36
CA TYR A 142 -1.80 -6.91 -8.00
C TYR A 142 -1.39 -8.29 -7.48
N VAL A 143 -2.31 -9.00 -6.82
CA VAL A 143 -2.09 -10.40 -6.45
C VAL A 143 -1.91 -11.28 -7.69
N TYR A 144 -2.77 -11.15 -8.70
CA TYR A 144 -2.64 -11.89 -9.96
C TYR A 144 -1.39 -11.49 -10.75
N GLU A 145 -1.07 -10.19 -10.76
CA GLU A 145 0.13 -9.67 -11.40
C GLU A 145 1.42 -10.33 -10.87
N VAL A 146 1.51 -10.54 -9.56
CA VAL A 146 2.67 -11.17 -8.90
C VAL A 146 2.63 -12.70 -8.98
N ALA A 147 1.43 -13.29 -8.98
CA ALA A 147 1.28 -14.75 -8.99
C ALA A 147 1.53 -15.38 -10.36
N LEU A 148 1.35 -14.63 -11.45
CA LEU A 148 1.55 -15.12 -12.81
C LEU A 148 3.01 -14.92 -13.25
N PRO A 149 3.68 -15.96 -13.77
CA PRO A 149 5.05 -15.84 -14.27
C PRO A 149 5.16 -14.81 -15.41
N SER A 150 6.16 -13.94 -15.34
CA SER A 150 6.49 -12.88 -16.30
C SER A 150 6.80 -13.34 -17.74
N SER A 151 6.58 -14.61 -18.06
CA SER A 151 6.84 -15.23 -19.38
C SER A 151 5.75 -15.00 -20.42
N HIS A 152 4.70 -14.21 -20.14
CA HIS A 152 3.58 -13.98 -21.06
C HIS A 152 3.39 -12.51 -21.50
N HIS A 153 4.40 -11.67 -21.31
CA HIS A 153 4.41 -10.29 -21.82
C HIS A 153 5.46 -10.15 -22.92
N ILE A 154 5.23 -10.83 -24.06
CA ILE A 154 5.90 -10.58 -25.35
C ILE A 154 4.81 -10.29 -26.38
#